data_AF-A0A4U1FLE7-F1
#
_entry.id   AF-A0A4U1FLE7-F1
#
_cell.length_a   1.000
_cell.length_b   1.000
_cell.length_c   1.000
_cell.angle_alpha   90.00
_cell.angle_beta   90.00
_cell.angle_gamma   90.00
#
_symmetry.space_group_name_H-M   'P 1'
#
loop_
_entity.id
_entity.type
_entity.pdbx_description
1 polymer ?
#
loop_
_entity_poly.entity_id
_entity_poly.type
_entity_poly.pdbx_seq_one_letter_code
_entity_poly.pdbx_strand_id
1 'polypeptide(L)'
;MEKFFNIKCRASGLVPSVVVLVATVRALKMHGGGPSVTAGVPLKKEYTEENLQLVADGCCNLEKQIQIAQLFGVPVVVALNVFRTDTRAEIDLVCELAKRAGAFNAVPCYHWSIGGKGSVDLAQAVREAASKKSRFQFLYDV
;
A
#
# COMPACT_ATOMS: atom_id res chain seq x y z
N MET A 1 11.79 1.52 -0.58
CA MET A 1 11.50 2.62 -1.52
C MET A 1 12.64 3.62 -1.56
N GLU A 2 12.95 4.28 -0.44
CA GLU A 2 13.98 5.34 -0.31
C GLU A 2 15.33 4.97 -0.98
N LYS A 3 16.01 3.90 -0.57
CA LYS A 3 17.29 3.47 -1.18
C LYS A 3 17.21 3.17 -2.68
N PHE A 4 16.08 2.65 -3.17
CA PHE A 4 15.90 2.39 -4.61
C PHE A 4 15.93 3.71 -5.39
N PHE A 5 15.32 4.77 -4.85
CA PHE A 5 15.35 6.09 -5.46
C PHE A 5 16.69 6.79 -5.25
N ASN A 6 17.14 6.99 -4.02
CA ASN A 6 18.32 7.83 -3.77
C ASN A 6 19.66 7.20 -4.20
N ILE A 7 19.73 5.86 -4.30
CA ILE A 7 20.96 5.15 -4.66
C ILE A 7 20.84 4.53 -6.06
N LYS A 8 19.87 3.62 -6.28
CA LYS A 8 19.79 2.89 -7.55
C LYS A 8 19.37 3.78 -8.72
N CYS A 9 18.31 4.57 -8.59
CA CYS A 9 17.90 5.50 -9.65
C CYS A 9 18.96 6.56 -9.92
N ARG A 10 19.64 7.06 -8.88
CA ARG A 10 20.78 7.98 -9.03
C ARG A 10 21.92 7.36 -9.82
N ALA A 11 22.34 6.15 -9.47
CA ALA A 11 23.44 5.46 -10.14
C ALA A 11 23.12 5.02 -11.58
N SER A 12 21.85 4.72 -11.87
CA SER A 12 21.43 4.19 -13.18
C SER A 12 20.81 5.21 -14.13
N GLY A 13 20.41 6.38 -13.64
CA GLY A 13 19.62 7.37 -14.40
C GLY A 13 18.16 6.96 -14.64
N LEU A 14 17.70 5.83 -14.08
CA LEU A 14 16.31 5.38 -14.24
C LEU A 14 15.33 6.28 -13.48
N VAL A 15 14.25 6.69 -14.14
CA VAL A 15 13.20 7.52 -13.55
C VAL A 15 11.94 6.68 -13.31
N PRO A 16 11.50 6.50 -12.05
CA PRO A 16 10.30 5.74 -11.73
C PRO A 16 9.02 6.48 -12.16
N SER A 17 8.11 5.78 -12.82
CA SER A 17 6.82 6.32 -13.25
C SER A 17 5.72 6.18 -12.18
N VAL A 18 5.72 5.07 -11.43
CA VAL A 18 4.67 4.73 -10.44
C VAL A 18 5.29 3.92 -9.31
N VAL A 19 4.78 4.10 -8.09
CA VAL A 19 5.00 3.21 -6.94
C VAL A 19 3.75 2.37 -6.72
N VAL A 20 3.89 1.05 -6.68
CA VAL A 20 2.86 0.17 -6.10
C VAL A 20 3.20 -0.07 -4.64
N LEU A 21 2.32 0.35 -3.74
CA LEU A 21 2.46 0.16 -2.30
C LEU A 21 1.51 -0.94 -1.83
N VAL A 22 2.06 -2.08 -1.44
CA VAL A 22 1.26 -3.26 -1.02
C VAL A 22 0.91 -3.15 0.46
N ALA A 23 -0.36 -3.40 0.80
CA ALA A 23 -0.85 -3.46 2.17
C ALA A 23 -1.78 -4.67 2.37
N THR A 24 -2.05 -5.02 3.63
CA THR A 24 -3.04 -6.03 4.02
C THR A 24 -3.81 -5.53 5.24
N VAL A 25 -5.09 -5.89 5.36
CA VAL A 25 -5.92 -5.50 6.53
C VAL A 25 -5.26 -5.95 7.84
N ARG A 26 -4.79 -7.20 7.90
CA ARG A 26 -4.12 -7.75 9.09
C ARG A 26 -2.87 -6.98 9.51
N ALA A 27 -2.00 -6.61 8.56
CA ALA A 27 -0.81 -5.82 8.87
C ALA A 27 -1.18 -4.42 9.39
N LEU A 28 -2.23 -3.81 8.83
CA LEU A 28 -2.73 -2.53 9.33
C LEU A 28 -3.26 -2.68 10.76
N LYS A 29 -4.05 -3.72 11.06
CA LYS A 29 -4.46 -3.99 12.45
C LYS A 29 -3.27 -4.19 13.42
N MET A 30 -2.16 -4.78 12.97
CA MET A 30 -0.94 -4.86 13.77
C MET A 30 -0.36 -3.47 14.05
N HIS A 31 -0.29 -2.61 13.03
CA HIS A 31 0.16 -1.23 13.19
C HIS A 31 -0.79 -0.37 14.05
N GLY A 32 -2.08 -0.73 14.11
CA GLY A 32 -3.08 -0.08 14.96
C GLY A 32 -3.07 -0.51 16.42
N GLY A 33 -2.06 -1.28 16.86
CA GLY A 33 -1.95 -1.74 18.25
C GLY A 33 -2.57 -3.11 18.52
N GLY A 34 -2.83 -3.90 17.46
CA GLY A 34 -3.22 -5.30 17.61
C GLY A 34 -2.19 -6.12 18.42
N PRO A 35 -2.62 -7.23 19.03
CA PRO A 35 -1.79 -8.02 19.94
C PRO A 35 -0.57 -8.68 19.26
N SER A 36 0.58 -8.75 19.93
CA SER A 36 1.82 -9.33 19.38
C SER A 36 1.61 -10.66 18.64
N VAL A 37 2.14 -10.74 17.42
CA VAL A 37 2.11 -11.93 16.56
C VAL A 37 3.41 -12.70 16.71
N THR A 38 3.30 -13.95 17.14
CA THR A 38 4.44 -14.87 17.29
C THR A 38 4.39 -15.94 16.21
N ALA A 39 5.51 -16.16 15.51
CA ALA A 39 5.60 -17.19 14.49
C ALA A 39 5.27 -18.58 15.07
N GLY A 40 4.45 -19.35 14.34
CA GLY A 40 4.01 -20.69 14.77
C GLY A 40 2.82 -20.70 15.73
N VAL A 41 2.37 -19.55 16.22
CA VAL A 41 1.17 -19.44 17.08
C VAL A 41 -0.03 -19.00 16.24
N PRO A 42 -1.24 -19.57 16.46
CA PRO A 42 -2.45 -19.10 15.80
C PRO A 42 -2.67 -17.61 15.99
N LEU A 43 -3.15 -16.94 14.94
CA LEU A 43 -3.50 -15.53 15.01
C LEU A 43 -4.65 -15.31 16.00
N LYS A 44 -4.53 -14.24 16.79
CA LYS A 44 -5.62 -13.81 17.67
C LYS A 44 -6.81 -13.29 16.86
N LYS A 45 -7.98 -13.27 17.49
CA LYS A 45 -9.26 -12.96 16.85
C LYS A 45 -9.29 -11.59 16.20
N GLU A 46 -8.60 -10.62 16.77
CA GLU A 46 -8.45 -9.27 16.24
C GLU A 46 -7.93 -9.26 14.79
N TYR A 47 -7.18 -10.29 14.38
CA TYR A 47 -6.67 -10.44 13.02
C TYR A 47 -7.55 -11.27 12.09
N THR A 48 -8.55 -11.96 12.62
CA THR A 48 -9.43 -12.86 11.84
C THR A 48 -10.90 -12.42 11.83
N GLU A 49 -11.28 -11.55 12.75
CA GLU A 49 -12.60 -10.92 12.87
C GLU A 49 -12.51 -9.44 12.51
N GLU A 50 -13.64 -8.82 12.15
CA GLU A 50 -13.70 -7.42 11.78
C GLU A 50 -13.26 -6.51 12.93
N ASN A 51 -12.40 -5.53 12.65
CA ASN A 51 -12.04 -4.48 13.59
C ASN A 51 -11.63 -3.20 12.84
N LEU A 52 -12.62 -2.35 12.56
CA LEU A 52 -12.42 -1.09 11.85
C LEU A 52 -11.51 -0.10 12.61
N GLN A 53 -11.54 -0.12 13.95
CA GLN A 53 -10.73 0.78 14.78
C GLN A 53 -9.23 0.47 14.62
N LEU A 54 -8.83 -0.80 14.78
CA LEU A 54 -7.43 -1.22 14.57
C LEU A 54 -6.96 -0.96 13.13
N VAL A 55 -7.85 -1.11 12.15
CA VAL A 55 -7.54 -0.78 10.75
C VAL A 55 -7.30 0.72 10.58
N ALA A 56 -8.19 1.57 11.10
CA ALA A 56 -8.07 3.02 11.03
C ALA A 56 -6.80 3.51 11.73
N ASP A 57 -6.55 3.07 12.97
CA ASP A 57 -5.38 3.46 13.75
C ASP A 57 -4.08 3.00 13.06
N GLY A 58 -4.10 1.83 12.43
CA GLY A 58 -2.97 1.31 11.68
C GLY A 58 -2.69 1.98 10.34
N CYS A 59 -3.69 2.67 9.77
CA CYS A 59 -3.51 3.38 8.49
C CYS A 59 -2.48 4.50 8.59
N CYS A 60 -2.18 5.04 9.78
CA CYS A 60 -1.11 6.03 9.95
C CYS A 60 0.24 5.58 9.33
N ASN A 61 0.54 4.27 9.39
CA ASN A 61 1.72 3.70 8.75
C ASN A 61 1.62 3.74 7.21
N LEU A 62 0.47 3.34 6.66
CA LEU A 62 0.20 3.38 5.21
C LEU A 62 0.26 4.81 4.67
N GLU A 63 -0.40 5.74 5.36
CA GLU A 63 -0.40 7.17 5.05
C GLU A 63 1.02 7.73 5.01
N LYS A 64 1.85 7.37 6.00
CA LYS A 64 3.23 7.85 6.03
C LYS A 64 4.06 7.34 4.85
N GLN A 65 3.87 6.08 4.44
CA GLN A 65 4.55 5.53 3.26
C GLN A 65 4.10 6.22 1.96
N ILE A 66 2.80 6.55 1.83
CA ILE A 66 2.27 7.33 0.71
C ILE A 66 2.93 8.71 0.67
N GLN A 67 2.97 9.42 1.80
CA GLN A 67 3.61 10.74 1.90
C GLN A 67 5.09 10.68 1.54
N ILE A 68 5.82 9.66 1.99
CA ILE A 68 7.24 9.48 1.64
C ILE A 68 7.40 9.37 0.13
N ALA A 69 6.59 8.56 -0.55
CA ALA A 69 6.64 8.42 -2.01
C ALA A 69 6.33 9.75 -2.74
N GLN A 70 5.39 10.54 -2.20
CA GLN A 70 5.05 11.86 -2.73
C GLN A 70 6.19 12.86 -2.59
N LEU A 71 7.04 12.77 -1.55
CA LEU A 71 8.24 13.61 -1.43
C LEU A 71 9.19 13.42 -2.63
N PHE A 72 9.23 12.21 -3.20
CA PHE A 72 9.96 11.92 -4.43
C PHE A 72 9.22 12.34 -5.69
N GLY A 73 7.98 12.83 -5.62
CA GLY A 73 7.20 13.26 -6.79
C GLY A 73 6.68 12.14 -7.70
N VAL A 74 6.56 10.92 -7.17
CA VAL A 74 6.09 9.73 -7.91
C VAL A 74 4.66 9.37 -7.49
N PRO A 75 3.71 9.13 -8.41
CA PRO A 75 2.35 8.72 -8.06
C PRO A 75 2.34 7.34 -7.41
N VAL A 76 1.47 7.16 -6.41
CA VAL A 76 1.33 5.92 -5.63
C VAL A 76 0.00 5.24 -5.94
N VAL A 77 0.04 3.96 -6.28
CA VAL A 77 -1.13 3.08 -6.32
C VAL A 77 -1.03 2.11 -5.16
N VAL A 78 -2.01 2.12 -4.26
CA VAL A 78 -2.08 1.16 -3.16
C VAL A 78 -2.74 -0.13 -3.65
N ALA A 79 -2.04 -1.25 -3.47
CA ALA A 79 -2.54 -2.58 -3.73
C ALA A 79 -2.90 -3.26 -2.39
N LEU A 80 -4.18 -3.31 -2.06
CA LEU A 80 -4.65 -3.99 -0.86
C LEU A 80 -4.84 -5.47 -1.17
N ASN A 81 -3.90 -6.31 -0.73
CA ASN A 81 -4.00 -7.75 -0.92
C ASN A 81 -5.03 -8.34 0.05
N VAL A 82 -6.14 -8.84 -0.50
CA VAL A 82 -7.32 -9.26 0.26
C VAL A 82 -7.21 -10.72 0.69
N PHE A 83 -7.44 -10.98 1.97
CA PHE A 83 -7.53 -12.31 2.56
C PHE A 83 -8.98 -12.71 2.84
N ARG A 84 -9.21 -14.02 3.05
CA ARG A 84 -10.55 -14.60 3.27
C ARG A 84 -11.31 -14.01 4.47
N THR A 85 -10.58 -13.54 5.47
CA THR A 85 -11.13 -12.98 6.72
C THR A 85 -11.39 -11.48 6.63
N ASP A 86 -10.90 -10.81 5.59
CA ASP A 86 -11.03 -9.37 5.47
C ASP A 86 -12.48 -9.05 5.08
N THR A 87 -13.12 -8.16 5.82
CA THR A 87 -14.50 -7.78 5.50
C THR A 87 -14.55 -6.68 4.46
N ARG A 88 -15.72 -6.53 3.84
CA ARG A 88 -15.91 -5.45 2.86
C ARG A 88 -15.71 -4.07 3.48
N ALA A 89 -16.18 -3.86 4.71
CA ALA A 89 -16.04 -2.59 5.41
C ALA A 89 -14.56 -2.25 5.69
N GLU A 90 -13.75 -3.24 6.07
CA GLU A 90 -12.30 -3.04 6.26
C GLU A 90 -11.59 -2.71 4.95
N ILE A 91 -11.92 -3.42 3.88
CA ILE A 91 -11.35 -3.20 2.54
C ILE A 91 -11.66 -1.78 2.06
N ASP A 92 -12.93 -1.38 2.17
CA ASP A 92 -13.39 -0.07 1.72
C ASP A 92 -12.73 1.04 2.57
N LEU A 93 -12.68 0.88 3.90
CA LEU A 93 -12.03 1.84 4.81
C LEU A 93 -10.55 2.08 4.46
N VAL A 94 -9.78 1.00 4.23
CA VAL A 94 -8.37 1.14 3.85
C VAL A 94 -8.22 1.87 2.52
N CYS A 95 -9.06 1.55 1.54
CA CYS A 95 -8.99 2.20 0.23
C CYS A 95 -9.37 3.68 0.30
N GLU A 96 -10.35 4.05 1.13
CA GLU A 96 -10.72 5.44 1.38
C GLU A 96 -9.61 6.23 2.07
N LEU A 97 -9.03 5.69 3.15
CA LEU A 97 -7.96 6.36 3.89
C LEU A 97 -6.70 6.52 3.04
N ALA A 98 -6.33 5.51 2.25
CA ALA A 98 -5.23 5.59 1.30
C ALA A 98 -5.42 6.72 0.27
N LYS A 99 -6.62 6.83 -0.31
CA LYS A 99 -6.95 7.92 -1.27
C LYS A 99 -6.96 9.28 -0.59
N ARG A 100 -7.51 9.39 0.63
CA ARG A 100 -7.50 10.62 1.43
C ARG A 100 -6.07 11.10 1.74
N ALA A 101 -5.15 10.17 1.96
CA ALA A 101 -3.73 10.47 2.15
C ALA A 101 -2.97 10.82 0.85
N GLY A 102 -3.67 10.84 -0.29
CA GLY A 102 -3.14 11.28 -1.57
C GLY A 102 -2.53 10.16 -2.43
N ALA A 103 -2.85 8.89 -2.16
CA ALA A 103 -2.63 7.86 -3.16
C ALA A 103 -3.40 8.21 -4.44
N PHE A 104 -2.78 8.01 -5.59
CA PHE A 104 -3.41 8.19 -6.89
C PHE A 104 -4.64 7.29 -7.03
N ASN A 105 -4.50 6.04 -6.58
CA ASN A 105 -5.61 5.11 -6.45
C ASN A 105 -5.30 4.07 -5.35
N ALA A 106 -6.34 3.38 -4.88
CA ALA A 106 -6.23 2.26 -3.96
C ALA A 106 -7.24 1.20 -4.39
N VAL A 107 -6.76 -0.03 -4.61
CA VAL A 107 -7.57 -1.11 -5.18
C VAL A 107 -7.41 -2.42 -4.39
N PRO A 108 -8.51 -3.14 -4.12
CA PRO A 108 -8.44 -4.49 -3.60
C PRO A 108 -7.90 -5.44 -4.66
N CYS A 109 -7.05 -6.37 -4.23
CA CYS A 109 -6.32 -7.29 -5.08
C CYS A 109 -6.59 -8.73 -4.63
N TYR A 110 -7.03 -9.57 -5.55
CA TYR A 110 -7.44 -10.96 -5.31
C TYR A 110 -6.53 -11.98 -6.01
N HIS A 111 -5.33 -11.57 -6.41
CA HIS A 111 -4.44 -12.42 -7.22
C HIS A 111 -3.97 -13.69 -6.52
N TRP A 112 -4.01 -13.72 -5.18
CA TRP A 112 -3.73 -14.95 -4.43
C TRP A 112 -4.80 -16.02 -4.66
N SER A 113 -6.08 -15.64 -4.83
CA SER A 113 -7.17 -16.61 -5.02
C SER A 113 -7.49 -16.91 -6.48
N ILE A 114 -7.35 -15.93 -7.38
CA ILE A 114 -7.76 -16.06 -8.80
C ILE A 114 -6.66 -15.71 -9.80
N GLY A 115 -5.39 -15.70 -9.36
CA GLY A 115 -4.22 -15.46 -10.21
C GLY A 115 -4.23 -14.06 -10.83
N GLY A 116 -3.61 -13.91 -12.01
CA GLY A 116 -3.48 -12.60 -12.68
C GLY A 116 -4.81 -11.87 -12.92
N LYS A 117 -5.94 -12.59 -13.05
CA LYS A 117 -7.27 -11.99 -13.18
C LYS A 117 -7.65 -11.13 -11.96
N GLY A 118 -7.16 -11.48 -10.77
CA GLY A 118 -7.40 -10.72 -9.53
C GLY A 118 -6.54 -9.46 -9.38
N SER A 119 -5.73 -9.12 -10.39
CA SER A 119 -4.90 -7.91 -10.44
C SER A 119 -5.21 -7.01 -11.64
N VAL A 120 -6.28 -7.27 -12.40
CA VAL A 120 -6.62 -6.46 -13.59
C VAL A 120 -6.87 -5.00 -13.22
N ASP A 121 -7.61 -4.76 -12.13
CA ASP A 121 -7.89 -3.39 -11.64
C ASP A 121 -6.61 -2.69 -11.17
N LEU A 122 -5.68 -3.43 -10.56
CA LEU A 122 -4.35 -2.91 -10.20
C LEU A 122 -3.55 -2.55 -11.45
N ALA A 123 -3.52 -3.41 -12.47
CA ALA A 123 -2.83 -3.15 -13.71
C ALA A 123 -3.39 -1.91 -14.43
N GLN A 124 -4.72 -1.76 -14.43
CA GLN A 124 -5.41 -0.58 -14.95
C GLN A 124 -5.00 0.69 -14.20
N ALA A 125 -5.08 0.68 -12.86
CA ALA A 125 -4.71 1.81 -12.02
C ALA A 125 -3.23 2.21 -12.20
N VAL A 126 -2.33 1.23 -12.32
CA VAL A 126 -0.91 1.46 -12.59
C VAL A 126 -0.71 2.08 -13.97
N ARG A 127 -1.41 1.60 -15.00
CA ARG A 127 -1.33 2.17 -16.35
C ARG A 127 -1.79 3.63 -16.38
N GLU A 128 -2.89 3.94 -15.69
CA GLU A 128 -3.40 5.30 -15.56
C GLU A 128 -2.42 6.21 -14.81
N ALA A 129 -1.86 5.74 -13.69
CA ALA A 129 -0.85 6.48 -12.94
C ALA A 129 0.41 6.74 -13.79
N ALA A 130 0.85 5.73 -14.55
CA ALA A 130 2.05 5.81 -15.40
C ALA A 130 1.90 6.77 -16.59
N SER A 131 0.67 7.03 -17.05
CA SER A 131 0.40 8.03 -18.07
C SER A 131 0.57 9.47 -17.58
N LYS A 132 0.65 9.69 -16.26
CA LYS A 132 0.95 11.00 -15.68
C LYS A 132 2.46 11.23 -15.67
N LYS A 133 2.89 12.46 -15.95
CA LYS A 133 4.31 12.82 -15.92
C LYS A 133 4.83 12.76 -14.48
N SER A 134 5.76 11.84 -14.20
CA SER A 134 6.49 11.78 -12.94
C SER A 134 7.32 13.05 -12.74
N ARG A 135 7.28 13.65 -11.55
CA ARG A 135 8.12 14.79 -11.15
C ARG A 135 9.22 14.30 -10.22
N PHE A 136 9.84 13.18 -10.60
CA PHE A 136 10.80 12.49 -9.76
C PHE A 136 11.94 13.41 -9.32
N GLN A 137 12.20 13.43 -8.01
CA GLN A 137 13.30 14.16 -7.39
C GLN A 137 13.93 13.34 -6.26
N PHE A 138 15.22 13.51 -6.02
CA PHE A 138 15.89 12.91 -4.87
C PHE A 138 15.60 13.71 -3.60
N LEU A 139 15.72 13.08 -2.42
CA LEU A 139 15.47 13.78 -1.15
C LEU A 139 16.65 14.61 -0.64
N TYR A 140 17.81 14.45 -1.26
CA TYR A 140 19.04 15.14 -0.87
C TYR A 140 20.03 15.19 -2.04
N ASP A 141 20.97 16.11 -1.97
CA ASP A 141 22.14 16.20 -2.85
C ASP A 141 23.30 15.36 -2.31
N VAL A 142 24.27 15.02 -3.19
CA VAL A 142 25.45 14.22 -2.82
C VAL A 142 26.55 15.11 -2.28
#